data_AF-A0A395XB59-F1
#
_entry.id   AF-A0A395XB59-F1
#
_cell.length_a   1.000
_cell.length_b   1.000
_cell.length_c   1.000
_cell.angle_alpha   90.00
_cell.angle_beta   90.00
_cell.angle_gamma   90.00
#
_symmetry.space_group_name_H-M   'P 1'
#
loop_
_entity.id
_entity.type
_entity.pdbx_description
1 polymer ?
#
loop_
_entity_poly.entity_id
_entity_poly.type
_entity_poly.pdbx_seq_one_letter_code
_entity_poly.pdbx_strand_id
1 'polypeptide(L)'
;MRKYTINLPRGLEVDISNLPEDFKEQIEQAFREYTSGTAKAYMYVDKLGFIDRCVEYLNGNEDSDDVVNTLVEEAMISEWRNNGEIIKEDDIYCIDFMEDCYRKGNEDAKLNSHFRTDDHHIYDQIQKVLVQVITIVMNYEDKEDAKC
;
A
#
# COMPACT_ATOMS: atom_id res chain seq x y z
N MET A 1 -2.21 12.78 22.14
CA MET A 1 -2.82 11.99 21.04
C MET A 1 -1.79 10.99 20.56
N ARG A 2 -2.15 9.75 20.27
CA ARG A 2 -1.25 8.82 19.57
C ARG A 2 -1.08 9.36 18.15
N LYS A 3 0.16 9.47 17.68
CA LYS A 3 0.47 9.80 16.29
C LYS A 3 0.26 8.53 15.47
N TYR A 4 -0.51 8.64 14.39
CA TYR A 4 -0.64 7.56 13.40
C TYR A 4 -0.04 8.08 12.10
N THR A 5 1.05 7.46 11.68
CA THR A 5 1.75 7.87 10.48
C THR A 5 1.64 6.82 9.40
N ILE A 6 1.37 7.28 8.18
CA ILE A 6 1.37 6.47 6.97
C ILE A 6 2.53 6.89 6.07
N ASN A 7 2.99 5.97 5.22
CA ASN A 7 3.93 6.27 4.15
C ASN A 7 3.19 6.41 2.83
N LEU A 8 3.60 7.39 2.03
CA LEU A 8 3.17 7.62 0.66
C LEU A 8 4.40 7.55 -0.27
N PRO A 9 4.20 7.48 -1.60
CA PRO A 9 5.31 7.42 -2.55
C PRO A 9 6.33 8.54 -2.35
N ARG A 10 7.58 8.27 -2.73
CA ARG A 10 8.74 9.16 -2.52
C ARG A 10 9.10 9.40 -1.04
N GLY A 11 8.73 8.48 -0.16
CA GLY A 11 9.12 8.52 1.25
C GLY A 11 8.39 9.59 2.06
N LEU A 12 7.21 10.00 1.58
CA LEU A 12 6.40 11.01 2.23
C LEU A 12 5.67 10.40 3.43
N GLU A 13 6.11 10.76 4.64
CA GLU A 13 5.50 10.33 5.90
C GLU A 13 4.44 11.34 6.37
N VAL A 14 3.19 10.89 6.58
CA VAL A 14 2.04 11.77 6.86
C VAL A 14 1.34 11.36 8.15
N ASP A 15 1.17 12.31 9.09
CA ASP A 15 0.33 12.13 10.27
C ASP A 15 -1.15 12.29 9.90
N ILE A 16 -1.89 11.19 9.88
CA ILE A 16 -3.30 11.19 9.47
C ILE A 16 -4.21 11.91 10.49
N SER A 17 -3.73 12.10 11.72
CA SER A 17 -4.45 12.81 12.77
C SER A 17 -4.27 14.33 12.69
N ASN A 18 -3.23 14.81 12.00
CA ASN A 18 -2.93 16.23 11.86
C ASN A 18 -2.12 16.48 10.58
N LEU A 19 -2.83 16.64 9.47
CA LEU A 19 -2.19 16.92 8.18
C LEU A 19 -1.41 18.25 8.22
N PRO A 20 -0.23 18.30 7.61
CA PRO A 20 0.53 19.54 7.54
C PRO A 20 -0.16 20.57 6.65
N GLU A 21 0.05 21.86 6.91
CA GLU A 21 -0.60 22.95 6.13
C GLU A 21 -0.20 22.91 4.64
N ASP A 22 1.03 22.48 4.35
CA ASP A 22 1.60 22.32 3.02
C ASP A 22 1.38 20.91 2.43
N PHE A 23 0.43 20.14 2.97
CA PHE A 23 0.14 18.77 2.51
C PHE A 23 -0.10 18.70 1.01
N LYS A 24 -0.82 19.67 0.45
CA LYS A 24 -1.10 19.72 -0.99
C LYS A 24 0.19 19.85 -1.80
N GLU A 25 1.05 20.79 -1.42
CA GLU A 25 2.33 21.06 -2.08
C GLU A 25 3.26 19.84 -2.01
N GLN A 26 3.27 19.12 -0.88
CA GLN A 26 4.04 17.89 -0.71
C GLN A 26 3.55 16.78 -1.65
N ILE A 27 2.23 16.59 -1.80
CA ILE A 27 1.67 15.61 -2.73
C ILE A 27 1.95 16.00 -4.19
N GLU A 28 1.76 17.27 -4.56
CA GLU A 28 2.11 17.76 -5.90
C GLU A 28 3.60 17.52 -6.21
N GLN A 29 4.48 17.72 -5.23
CA GLN A 29 5.92 17.49 -5.38
C GLN A 29 6.25 16.00 -5.53
N ALA A 30 5.69 15.14 -4.68
CA ALA A 30 5.89 13.70 -4.78
C ALA A 30 5.39 13.15 -6.13
N PHE A 31 4.26 13.67 -6.62
CA PHE A 31 3.74 13.33 -7.94
C PHE A 31 4.68 13.80 -9.07
N ARG A 32 5.15 15.06 -9.04
CA ARG A 32 6.15 15.56 -10.02
C ARG A 32 7.39 14.69 -10.08
N GLU A 33 7.91 14.31 -8.92
CA GLU A 33 9.09 13.44 -8.84
C GLU A 33 8.80 12.03 -9.34
N TYR A 34 7.61 11.50 -9.07
CA TYR A 34 7.15 10.21 -9.62
C TYR A 34 7.10 10.24 -11.16
N THR A 35 6.56 11.30 -11.76
CA THR A 35 6.39 11.40 -13.22
C THR A 35 7.58 12.01 -13.95
N SER A 36 8.69 12.29 -13.26
CA SER A 36 9.87 12.93 -13.85
C SER A 36 10.40 12.13 -15.05
N GLY A 37 10.49 12.78 -16.21
CA GLY A 37 10.91 12.16 -17.47
C GLY A 37 9.80 11.45 -18.26
N THR A 38 8.57 11.42 -17.76
CA THR A 38 7.42 10.85 -18.47
C THR A 38 6.80 11.89 -19.40
N ALA A 39 6.39 11.46 -20.60
CA ALA A 39 5.78 12.37 -21.56
C ALA A 39 4.36 12.77 -21.14
N LYS A 40 3.99 14.05 -21.34
CA LYS A 40 2.66 14.60 -20.97
C LYS A 40 1.46 13.80 -21.49
N ALA A 41 1.62 13.09 -22.62
CA ALA A 41 0.58 12.22 -23.17
C ALA A 41 0.16 11.07 -22.22
N TYR A 42 1.02 10.69 -21.27
CA TYR A 42 0.75 9.64 -20.29
C TYR A 42 0.25 10.18 -18.94
N MET A 43 0.04 11.49 -18.79
CA MET A 43 -0.33 12.13 -17.51
C MET A 43 -1.52 11.45 -16.81
N TYR A 44 -2.54 11.00 -17.56
CA TYR A 44 -3.67 10.30 -16.95
C TYR A 44 -3.28 8.92 -16.41
N VAL A 45 -2.44 8.19 -17.14
CA VAL A 45 -1.88 6.89 -16.71
C VAL A 45 -1.00 7.10 -15.49
N ASP A 46 -0.17 8.14 -15.50
CA ASP A 46 0.70 8.49 -14.37
C ASP A 46 -0.09 8.83 -13.10
N LYS A 47 -1.19 9.58 -13.24
CA LYS A 47 -2.11 9.90 -12.13
C LYS A 47 -2.67 8.63 -11.51
N LEU A 48 -3.14 7.68 -12.32
CA LEU A 48 -3.65 6.39 -11.84
C LEU A 48 -2.53 5.56 -11.19
N GLY A 49 -1.37 5.45 -11.85
CA GLY A 49 -0.24 4.68 -11.32
C GLY A 49 0.29 5.23 -10.00
N PHE A 50 0.30 6.56 -9.81
CA PHE A 50 0.65 7.15 -8.54
C PHE A 50 -0.36 6.81 -7.43
N ILE A 51 -1.66 6.84 -7.74
CA ILE A 51 -2.72 6.45 -6.79
C ILE A 51 -2.57 4.98 -6.40
N ASP A 52 -2.32 4.09 -7.37
CA ASP A 52 -2.08 2.67 -7.10
C ASP A 52 -0.86 2.48 -6.18
N ARG A 53 0.24 3.21 -6.43
CA ARG A 53 1.39 3.21 -5.52
C ARG A 53 1.02 3.68 -4.11
N CYS A 54 0.19 4.72 -3.95
CA CYS A 54 -0.28 5.13 -2.63
C CYS A 54 -1.01 3.99 -1.91
N VAL A 55 -1.86 3.25 -2.61
CA VAL A 55 -2.57 2.09 -2.06
C VAL A 55 -1.61 1.00 -1.64
N GLU A 56 -0.60 0.69 -2.45
CA GLU A 56 0.43 -0.29 -2.12
C GLU A 56 1.23 0.10 -0.87
N TYR A 57 1.63 1.36 -0.72
CA TYR A 57 2.31 1.84 0.50
C TYR A 57 1.42 1.80 1.74
N LEU A 58 0.11 2.06 1.59
CA LEU A 58 -0.86 1.91 2.67
C LEU A 58 -1.04 0.44 3.09
N ASN A 59 -0.83 -0.48 2.15
CA ASN A 59 -0.82 -1.92 2.38
C ASN A 59 0.60 -2.45 2.66
N GLY A 60 1.43 -1.69 3.39
CA GLY A 60 2.74 -2.17 3.86
C GLY A 60 3.84 -2.29 2.80
N ASN A 61 3.52 -2.23 1.50
CA ASN A 61 4.44 -2.48 0.39
C ASN A 61 5.25 -3.78 0.61
N GLU A 62 4.60 -4.82 1.12
CA GLU A 62 5.23 -6.13 1.28
C GLU A 62 5.39 -6.80 -0.08
N ASP A 63 6.57 -7.36 -0.32
CA ASP A 63 6.84 -8.11 -1.53
C ASP A 63 6.06 -9.44 -1.50
N SER A 64 5.51 -9.85 -2.64
CA SER A 64 4.73 -11.09 -2.71
C SER A 64 5.55 -12.32 -2.29
N ASP A 65 6.85 -12.32 -2.54
CA ASP A 65 7.74 -13.41 -2.15
C ASP A 65 7.91 -13.43 -0.62
N ASP A 66 7.99 -12.27 0.03
CA ASP A 66 8.07 -12.16 1.50
C ASP A 66 6.78 -12.63 2.18
N VAL A 67 5.63 -12.30 1.61
CA VAL A 67 4.31 -12.76 2.09
C VAL A 67 4.21 -14.29 1.97
N VAL A 68 4.57 -14.86 0.82
CA VAL A 68 4.53 -16.31 0.60
C VAL A 68 5.52 -17.02 1.54
N ASN A 69 6.74 -16.51 1.69
CA ASN A 69 7.72 -17.06 2.62
C ASN A 69 7.18 -17.09 4.06
N THR A 70 6.55 -16.00 4.51
CA THR A 70 5.95 -15.92 5.85
C THR A 70 4.87 -16.99 6.05
N LEU A 71 4.01 -17.20 5.05
CA LEU A 71 2.95 -18.22 5.12
C LEU A 71 3.51 -19.64 5.18
N VAL A 72 4.60 -19.91 4.45
CA VAL A 72 5.30 -21.20 4.50
C VAL A 72 5.91 -21.40 5.89
N GLU A 73 6.59 -20.40 6.44
CA GLU A 73 7.15 -20.47 7.80
C GLU A 73 6.07 -20.70 8.87
N GLU A 74 4.93 -20.01 8.77
CA GLU A 74 3.81 -20.18 9.68
C GLU A 74 3.22 -21.60 9.62
N ALA A 75 3.09 -22.17 8.41
CA ALA A 75 2.63 -23.54 8.22
C ALA A 75 3.62 -24.56 8.80
N MET A 76 4.93 -24.38 8.55
CA MET A 76 5.99 -25.20 9.15
C MET A 76 5.91 -25.21 10.68
N ILE A 77 5.77 -24.03 11.29
CA ILE A 77 5.69 -23.87 12.74
C ILE A 77 4.41 -24.53 13.29
N SER A 78 3.28 -24.38 12.59
CA SER A 78 2.00 -24.95 13.00
C SER A 78 2.04 -26.48 13.00
N GLU A 79 2.54 -27.09 11.92
CA GLU A 79 2.67 -28.54 11.81
C GLU A 79 3.62 -29.11 12.87
N TRP A 80 4.75 -28.44 13.10
CA TRP A 80 5.66 -28.84 14.16
C TRP A 80 5.02 -28.76 15.55
N ARG A 81 4.27 -27.70 15.85
CA ARG A 81 3.63 -27.51 17.17
C ARG A 81 2.47 -28.47 17.41
N ASN A 82 1.67 -28.74 16.39
CA ASN A 82 0.44 -29.52 16.52
C ASN A 82 0.71 -31.03 16.38
N ASN A 83 1.58 -31.40 15.46
CA ASN A 83 1.78 -32.78 15.04
C ASN A 83 3.19 -33.30 15.35
N GLY A 84 4.15 -32.43 15.68
CA GLY A 84 5.55 -32.81 15.88
C GLY A 84 6.26 -33.21 14.58
N GLU A 85 5.67 -32.84 13.44
CA GLU A 85 6.14 -33.21 12.11
C GLU A 85 6.80 -32.02 11.41
N ILE A 86 7.76 -32.33 10.54
CA ILE A 86 8.32 -31.37 9.61
C ILE A 86 7.47 -31.46 8.35
N ILE A 87 6.89 -30.32 7.93
CA ILE A 87 6.11 -30.23 6.68
C ILE A 87 6.95 -30.75 5.50
N LYS A 88 6.31 -31.43 4.55
CA LYS A 88 6.99 -31.90 3.34
C LYS A 88 6.76 -30.94 2.19
N GLU A 89 7.62 -31.04 1.18
CA GLU A 89 7.51 -30.26 -0.05
C GLU A 89 6.13 -30.43 -0.72
N ASP A 90 5.60 -31.66 -0.75
CA ASP A 90 4.28 -31.95 -1.32
C ASP A 90 3.13 -31.25 -0.58
N ASP A 91 3.28 -30.98 0.73
CA ASP A 91 2.27 -30.28 1.53
C ASP A 91 2.28 -28.77 1.24
N ILE A 92 3.43 -28.21 0.86
CA ILE A 92 3.57 -26.80 0.44
C ILE A 92 3.01 -26.61 -0.98
N TYR A 93 3.24 -27.57 -1.89
CA TYR A 93 2.71 -27.48 -3.25
C TYR A 93 1.29 -28.04 -3.40
N CYS A 94 0.64 -28.45 -2.31
CA CYS A 94 -0.73 -28.92 -2.39
C CYS A 94 -1.70 -27.78 -2.76
N ILE A 95 -2.76 -28.13 -3.49
CA ILE A 95 -3.74 -27.14 -3.98
C ILE A 95 -4.35 -26.35 -2.82
N ASP A 96 -4.61 -27.00 -1.69
CA ASP A 96 -5.26 -26.37 -0.53
C ASP A 96 -4.38 -25.27 0.09
N PHE A 97 -3.07 -25.52 0.23
CA PHE A 97 -2.13 -24.51 0.73
C PHE A 97 -1.99 -23.36 -0.27
N MET A 98 -1.87 -23.66 -1.57
CA MET A 98 -1.77 -22.64 -2.61
C MET A 98 -3.03 -21.78 -2.71
N GLU A 99 -4.21 -22.37 -2.54
CA GLU A 99 -5.48 -21.64 -2.45
C GLU A 99 -5.52 -20.74 -1.21
N ASP A 100 -5.05 -21.21 -0.06
CA ASP A 100 -4.97 -20.41 1.16
C ASP A 100 -4.01 -19.22 1.00
N CYS A 101 -2.83 -19.45 0.41
CA CYS A 101 -1.88 -18.38 0.08
C CYS A 101 -2.49 -17.34 -0.87
N TYR A 102 -3.14 -17.77 -1.94
CA TYR A 102 -3.80 -16.87 -2.88
C TYR A 102 -4.92 -16.06 -2.22
N ARG A 103 -5.76 -16.73 -1.40
CA ARG A 103 -6.86 -16.10 -0.68
C ARG A 103 -6.34 -15.05 0.30
N LYS A 104 -5.34 -15.39 1.13
CA LYS A 104 -4.72 -14.48 2.09
C LYS A 104 -4.05 -13.29 1.39
N GLY A 105 -3.25 -13.54 0.35
CA GLY A 105 -2.64 -12.45 -0.42
C GLY A 105 -3.66 -11.49 -1.05
N ASN A 106 -4.81 -12.00 -1.50
CA ASN A 106 -5.89 -11.16 -2.05
C ASN A 106 -6.72 -10.45 -0.97
N GLU A 107 -6.90 -11.06 0.21
CA GLU A 107 -7.43 -10.37 1.39
C GLU A 107 -6.46 -9.26 1.82
N ASP A 108 -5.16 -9.50 1.71
CA ASP A 108 -4.10 -8.59 2.09
C ASP A 108 -3.91 -7.42 1.11
N ALA A 109 -4.20 -7.66 -0.18
CA ALA A 109 -4.18 -6.62 -1.21
C ALA A 109 -5.35 -5.63 -1.13
N LYS A 110 -6.41 -5.94 -0.37
CA LYS A 110 -7.48 -4.97 -0.11
C LYS A 110 -6.94 -3.90 0.84
N LEU A 111 -7.26 -2.64 0.56
CA LEU A 111 -7.13 -1.49 1.48
C LEU A 111 -7.82 -1.80 2.82
N ASN A 112 -7.19 -2.58 3.71
CA ASN A 112 -7.74 -3.07 4.99
C ASN A 112 -6.82 -4.03 5.79
N SER A 113 -5.79 -4.61 5.19
CA SER A 113 -5.11 -5.77 5.78
C SER A 113 -4.12 -5.48 6.91
N HIS A 114 -3.32 -4.41 6.77
CA HIS A 114 -2.28 -4.09 7.75
C HIS A 114 -2.82 -3.38 9.00
N PHE A 115 -4.06 -2.89 8.99
CA PHE A 115 -4.69 -2.28 10.15
C PHE A 115 -5.42 -3.35 10.97
N ARG A 116 -4.65 -4.27 11.57
CA ARG A 116 -5.12 -5.22 12.59
C ARG A 116 -5.60 -4.48 13.84
N THR A 117 -6.73 -3.81 13.82
CA THR A 117 -7.42 -3.32 15.03
C THR A 117 -8.84 -2.89 14.70
N ASP A 118 -9.77 -3.25 15.58
CA ASP A 118 -11.19 -2.85 15.66
C ASP A 118 -11.44 -1.31 15.72
N ASP A 119 -10.48 -0.48 15.34
CA ASP A 119 -10.51 0.99 15.47
C ASP A 119 -10.87 1.65 14.14
N HIS A 120 -12.15 1.49 13.77
CA HIS A 120 -12.74 2.03 12.54
C HIS A 120 -12.44 3.53 12.31
N HIS A 121 -12.17 4.29 13.38
CA HIS A 121 -11.82 5.70 13.28
C HIS A 121 -10.51 5.92 12.51
N ILE A 122 -9.49 5.09 12.73
CA ILE A 122 -8.18 5.22 12.06
C ILE A 122 -8.36 4.96 10.56
N TYR A 123 -9.13 3.93 10.23
CA TYR A 123 -9.45 3.60 8.85
C TYR A 123 -10.17 4.74 8.12
N ASP A 124 -11.21 5.31 8.74
CA ASP A 124 -11.93 6.46 8.19
C ASP A 124 -11.00 7.66 7.96
N GLN A 125 -10.00 7.86 8.82
CA GLN A 125 -8.99 8.91 8.63
C GLN A 125 -8.10 8.62 7.43
N ILE A 126 -7.58 7.40 7.30
CA ILE A 126 -6.74 7.01 6.16
C ILE A 126 -7.51 7.17 4.85
N GLN A 127 -8.77 6.74 4.80
CA GLN A 127 -9.61 6.93 3.62
C GLN A 127 -9.81 8.41 3.27
N LYS A 128 -10.03 9.27 4.28
CA LYS A 128 -10.13 10.72 4.07
C LYS A 128 -8.84 11.30 3.49
N VAL A 129 -7.68 10.87 4.01
CA VAL A 129 -6.37 11.30 3.48
C VAL A 129 -6.21 10.81 2.04
N LEU A 130 -6.51 9.55 1.74
CA LEU A 130 -6.43 8.99 0.39
C LEU A 130 -7.34 9.73 -0.60
N VAL A 131 -8.57 10.07 -0.21
CA VAL A 131 -9.49 10.88 -1.04
C VAL A 131 -8.90 12.26 -1.33
N GLN A 132 -8.23 12.90 -0.35
CA GLN A 132 -7.54 14.16 -0.59
C GLN A 132 -6.37 13.99 -1.56
N VAL A 133 -5.55 12.95 -1.41
CA VAL A 133 -4.45 12.64 -2.34
C VAL A 133 -4.98 12.43 -3.77
N ILE A 134 -6.02 11.61 -3.93
CA ILE A 134 -6.70 11.39 -5.22
C ILE A 134 -7.16 12.72 -5.80
N THR A 135 -7.80 13.57 -4.98
CA THR A 135 -8.29 14.88 -5.43
C THR A 135 -7.16 15.78 -5.89
N ILE A 136 -6.04 15.83 -5.16
CA ILE A 136 -4.87 16.65 -5.52
C ILE A 136 -4.25 16.15 -6.83
N VAL A 137 -3.98 14.85 -6.92
CA VAL A 137 -3.31 14.22 -8.08
C VAL A 137 -4.19 14.32 -9.33
N MET A 138 -5.49 14.04 -9.21
CA MET A 138 -6.40 14.12 -10.35
C MET A 138 -6.54 15.55 -10.90
N ASN A 139 -6.48 16.56 -10.03
CA ASN A 139 -6.50 17.97 -10.40
C ASN A 139 -5.10 18.57 -10.63
N TYR A 140 -4.04 17.76 -10.61
CA TYR A 140 -2.69 18.24 -10.89
C TYR A 140 -2.59 18.74 -12.33
N GLU A 141 -2.06 19.95 -12.48
CA GLU A 141 -1.71 20.59 -13.74
C GLU A 141 -0.25 21.01 -13.68
N ASP A 142 0.49 20.73 -14.76
CA ASP A 142 1.90 21.03 -14.84
C ASP A 142 2.12 22.53 -15.05
N LYS A 143 2.54 23.24 -14.00
CA LYS A 143 2.62 24.71 -13.98
C LYS A 143 3.72 25.29 -14.88
N GLU A 144 4.51 24.47 -15.57
CA GLU A 144 5.49 24.95 -16.56
C GLU A 144 4.84 25.63 -17.78
N ASP A 145 3.54 25.45 -18.01
CA ASP A 145 2.82 26.06 -19.13
C ASP A 145 2.32 27.51 -18.84
N ALA A 146 2.64 28.11 -17.70
CA ALA A 146 2.27 29.51 -17.38
C ALA A 146 3.28 30.57 -17.87
N LYS A 147 4.30 30.18 -18.65
CA LYS A 147 5.40 31.07 -19.12
C LYS A 147 5.66 31.01 -20.63
N CYS A 148 4.65 30.81 -21.46
CA CYS A 148 4.75 31.07 -22.91
C CYS A 148 3.77 32.16 -23.35
#